data_AF-A0A833VSF4-F1
#
_entry.id   AF-A0A833VSF4-F1
#
_cell.length_a   1.000
_cell.length_b   1.000
_cell.length_c   1.000
_cell.angle_alpha   90.00
_cell.angle_beta   90.00
_cell.angle_gamma   90.00
#
_symmetry.space_group_name_H-M   'P 1'
#
loop_
_entity.id
_entity.type
_entity.pdbx_description
1 polymer ?
#
loop_
_entity_poly.entity_id
_entity_poly.type
_entity_poly.pdbx_seq_one_letter_code
_entity_poly.pdbx_strand_id
1 'polypeptide(L)'
;MISDHLCTIPSRTTPNVDGLDFLIIFIIAVNGHIFMNECTTIDTPFCLYDADRNKDTKSFKGPGVLVCSIDNMPTQLPKESTDFFGNLLYPYALDIIQSDAKVPLEEHNFSPAVYDAIIASNGKLTPNFEYIQELRLLNHRCKHTADSGEIRKFSQNNVIMHCFVVVLGAGHVSAPLVEYLHRNSNIHITVASQLKEEADILANNFAGVESVLLDVIERPDTLNDIVKSADVVVSLLPYSLHHVIANVCIHNKTHLVTASYTNEDVKALHEKALAADVTILNEIGLDPGIDHLLALECFDNVKQAGGKIESFISWCGGLPAPECSSNPLRYKFSWSPRGVLLNTLASAKFYSNRQIVEIQPGDLMSAVQDLDFLPGFALEGFPNRDSTIYKDLYGLSNVNTVLRGTLRFKGFCNTIQALQFLGLTDPNPHPSLHPNGPDITWVCKHDIYI
;
A
#
# COMPACT_ATOMS: atom_id res chain seq x y z
N MET A 1 37.29 -33.25 -40.86
CA MET A 1 35.90 -32.94 -41.28
C MET A 1 35.33 -31.98 -40.26
N ILE A 2 35.09 -30.74 -40.71
CA ILE A 2 34.11 -29.76 -40.18
C ILE A 2 34.35 -29.29 -38.74
N SER A 3 35.12 -28.23 -38.45
CA SER A 3 34.98 -26.78 -38.77
C SER A 3 33.84 -26.07 -38.03
N ASP A 4 34.25 -25.18 -37.11
CA ASP A 4 33.76 -23.83 -36.85
C ASP A 4 32.34 -23.47 -37.30
N HIS A 5 31.48 -23.12 -36.33
CA HIS A 5 30.59 -21.96 -36.43
C HIS A 5 30.34 -21.37 -35.05
N LEU A 6 31.23 -20.46 -34.66
CA LEU A 6 30.88 -19.25 -33.90
C LEU A 6 29.69 -18.57 -34.59
N CYS A 7 28.54 -18.52 -33.92
CA CYS A 7 27.50 -17.57 -34.29
C CYS A 7 27.77 -16.28 -33.52
N THR A 8 28.48 -15.38 -34.20
CA THR A 8 28.59 -13.96 -33.90
C THR A 8 27.20 -13.33 -33.85
N ILE A 9 26.75 -12.96 -32.65
CA ILE A 9 25.64 -12.02 -32.49
C ILE A 9 26.20 -10.63 -32.84
N PRO A 10 25.62 -9.91 -33.81
CA PRO A 10 26.14 -8.60 -34.19
C PRO A 10 25.98 -7.64 -33.01
N SER A 11 27.09 -6.99 -32.64
CA SER A 11 27.11 -5.81 -31.76
C SER A 11 26.32 -4.69 -32.44
N ARG A 12 25.01 -4.63 -32.19
CA ARG A 12 24.25 -3.40 -32.36
C ARG A 12 24.73 -2.46 -31.26
N THR A 13 25.54 -1.51 -31.70
CA THR A 13 25.82 -0.26 -31.00
C THR A 13 24.55 0.27 -30.34
N THR A 14 24.44 0.08 -29.04
CA THR A 14 23.67 0.98 -28.19
C THR A 14 24.29 2.37 -28.38
N PRO A 15 23.49 3.41 -28.69
CA PRO A 15 24.02 4.75 -28.57
C PRO A 15 24.39 4.95 -27.10
N ASN A 16 25.65 5.29 -26.85
CA ASN A 16 26.05 5.93 -25.60
C ASN A 16 25.12 7.14 -25.41
N VAL A 17 24.15 7.01 -24.51
CA VAL A 17 23.41 8.16 -24.00
C VAL A 17 24.02 8.48 -22.66
N ASP A 18 25.21 9.09 -22.71
CA ASP A 18 25.81 9.72 -21.54
C ASP A 18 24.88 10.87 -21.11
N GLY A 19 24.23 10.74 -19.95
CA GLY A 19 23.44 11.81 -19.32
C GLY A 19 21.97 11.51 -18.97
N LEU A 20 21.51 10.25 -19.06
CA LEU A 20 20.18 9.86 -18.56
C LEU A 20 20.27 9.39 -17.10
N ASP A 21 19.74 10.18 -16.18
CA ASP A 21 19.43 9.72 -14.82
C ASP A 21 18.16 8.84 -14.90
N PHE A 22 18.32 7.52 -14.83
CA PHE A 22 17.21 6.57 -14.75
C PHE A 22 16.78 6.41 -13.29
N LEU A 23 15.63 6.98 -12.91
CA LEU A 23 14.98 6.68 -11.65
C LEU A 23 13.99 5.52 -11.86
N ILE A 24 14.38 4.31 -11.44
CA ILE A 24 13.51 3.13 -11.43
C ILE A 24 13.30 2.76 -9.98
N ILE A 25 12.07 2.89 -9.48
CA ILE A 25 11.74 2.60 -8.08
C ILE A 25 10.96 1.30 -8.02
N PHE A 26 11.54 0.35 -7.30
CA PHE A 26 10.85 -0.86 -6.87
C PHE A 26 10.34 -0.66 -5.45
N ILE A 27 9.06 -0.97 -5.23
CA ILE A 27 8.54 -1.29 -3.90
C ILE A 27 8.36 -2.80 -3.90
N ILE A 28 9.32 -3.51 -3.34
CA ILE A 28 9.21 -4.95 -3.13
C ILE A 28 8.76 -5.15 -1.70
N ALA A 29 7.62 -5.81 -1.51
CA ALA A 29 7.28 -6.41 -0.21
C ALA A 29 8.02 -7.75 -0.16
N VAL A 30 9.09 -7.82 0.62
CA VAL A 30 10.08 -8.90 0.52
C VAL A 30 9.85 -9.98 1.56
N ASN A 31 9.70 -11.22 1.07
CA ASN A 31 10.00 -12.43 1.82
C ASN A 31 11.20 -13.14 1.15
N GLY A 32 12.40 -12.57 1.28
CA GLY A 32 13.69 -13.15 0.86
C GLY A 32 14.33 -12.42 -0.33
N HIS A 33 15.45 -11.72 -0.11
CA HIS A 33 16.30 -11.27 -1.20
C HIS A 33 17.74 -11.81 -1.14
N ILE A 34 18.21 -12.23 -2.32
CA ILE A 34 19.54 -12.78 -2.63
C ILE A 34 20.47 -11.70 -3.23
N PHE A 35 20.01 -10.45 -3.41
CA PHE A 35 20.73 -9.43 -4.20
C PHE A 35 21.01 -8.09 -3.50
N MET A 36 20.46 -7.82 -2.32
CA MET A 36 20.77 -6.59 -1.56
C MET A 36 21.47 -6.92 -0.25
N ASN A 37 22.55 -6.21 0.06
CA ASN A 37 23.28 -6.39 1.32
C ASN A 37 22.65 -5.62 2.49
N GLU A 38 21.90 -4.54 2.21
CA GLU A 38 21.28 -3.67 3.22
C GLU A 38 19.82 -3.32 2.85
N CYS A 39 18.93 -3.24 3.85
CA CYS A 39 17.56 -2.74 3.70
C CYS A 39 17.51 -1.22 3.92
N THR A 40 16.60 -0.52 3.23
CA THR A 40 16.41 0.91 3.43
C THR A 40 15.49 1.17 4.63
N THR A 41 15.81 2.17 5.43
CA THR A 41 15.03 2.56 6.60
C THR A 41 14.17 3.78 6.29
N ILE A 42 13.20 4.11 7.15
CA ILE A 42 12.41 5.36 7.00
C ILE A 42 13.31 6.60 6.93
N ASP A 43 14.42 6.61 7.69
CA ASP A 43 15.38 7.73 7.72
C ASP A 43 16.30 7.78 6.50
N THR A 44 16.48 6.64 5.82
CA THR A 44 17.28 6.50 4.59
C THR A 44 16.53 5.59 3.62
N PRO A 45 15.45 6.10 2.99
CA PRO A 45 14.48 5.27 2.24
C PRO A 45 15.01 4.74 0.92
N PHE A 46 16.21 5.15 0.51
CA PHE A 46 16.81 4.77 -0.76
C PHE A 46 18.29 4.45 -0.63
N CYS A 47 18.75 3.47 -1.38
CA CYS A 47 20.17 3.23 -1.65
C CYS A 47 20.41 3.10 -3.15
N LEU A 48 21.57 3.55 -3.63
CA LEU A 48 21.98 3.34 -5.01
C LEU A 48 22.64 1.97 -5.12
N TYR A 49 22.06 1.09 -5.92
CA TYR A 49 22.54 -0.26 -6.19
C TYR A 49 23.16 -0.33 -7.60
N ASP A 50 24.47 -0.58 -7.66
CA ASP A 50 25.20 -0.84 -8.90
C ASP A 50 25.16 -2.34 -9.21
N ALA A 51 24.34 -2.72 -10.19
CA ALA A 51 24.13 -4.13 -10.57
C ALA A 51 25.38 -4.75 -11.24
N ASP A 52 26.22 -3.96 -11.89
CA ASP A 52 27.45 -4.44 -12.52
C ASP A 52 28.53 -4.76 -11.47
N ARG A 53 28.54 -4.01 -10.37
CA ARG A 53 29.51 -4.17 -9.26
C ARG A 53 28.97 -4.94 -8.06
N ASN A 54 27.67 -5.23 -8.03
CA ASN A 54 26.94 -5.80 -6.90
C ASN A 54 27.27 -5.05 -5.59
N LYS A 55 27.17 -3.72 -5.62
CA LYS A 55 27.48 -2.84 -4.49
C LYS A 55 26.39 -1.82 -4.26
N ASP A 56 26.02 -1.67 -3.01
CA ASP A 56 25.15 -0.64 -2.48
C ASP A 56 25.97 0.55 -1.96
N THR A 57 25.50 1.77 -2.25
CA THR A 57 26.05 3.01 -1.70
C THR A 57 24.94 3.88 -1.14
N LYS A 58 25.19 4.45 0.05
CA LYS A 58 24.34 5.47 0.70
C LYS A 58 24.59 6.84 0.04
N SER A 59 24.35 6.89 -1.26
CA SER A 59 24.51 8.06 -2.10
C SER A 59 23.32 8.11 -3.05
N PHE A 60 22.85 9.31 -3.36
CA PHE A 60 21.85 9.53 -4.41
C PHE A 60 22.50 9.81 -5.77
N LYS A 61 23.84 9.74 -5.85
CA LYS A 61 24.63 10.11 -7.02
C LYS A 61 25.70 9.06 -7.32
N GLY A 62 25.66 8.52 -8.54
CA GLY A 62 26.61 7.52 -9.04
C GLY A 62 25.98 6.62 -10.11
N PRO A 63 26.75 5.73 -10.74
CA PRO A 63 26.20 4.67 -11.59
C PRO A 63 25.42 3.65 -10.73
N GLY A 64 24.18 3.35 -11.11
CA GLY A 64 23.34 2.38 -10.40
C GLY A 64 21.84 2.73 -10.46
N VAL A 65 21.02 1.88 -9.85
CA VAL A 65 19.57 2.05 -9.72
C VAL A 65 19.24 2.47 -8.28
N LEU A 66 18.36 3.46 -8.11
CA LEU A 66 17.88 3.85 -6.78
C LEU A 66 16.84 2.82 -6.30
N VAL A 67 17.14 2.07 -5.24
CA VAL A 67 16.28 1.01 -4.72
C VAL A 67 15.72 1.41 -3.35
N CYS A 68 14.42 1.24 -3.17
CA CYS A 68 13.74 1.30 -1.88
C CYS A 68 13.38 -0.14 -1.46
N SER A 69 14.04 -0.65 -0.43
CA SER A 69 13.82 -1.98 0.12
C SER A 69 13.25 -1.87 1.53
N ILE A 70 11.96 -2.15 1.68
CA ILE A 70 11.26 -2.09 2.97
C ILE A 70 11.22 -3.49 3.55
N ASP A 71 11.93 -3.68 4.68
CA ASP A 71 11.91 -4.93 5.41
C ASP A 71 10.63 -5.03 6.27
N ASN A 72 9.92 -6.15 6.15
CA ASN A 72 8.76 -6.47 6.97
C ASN A 72 9.04 -7.80 7.70
N MET A 73 9.85 -7.72 8.75
CA MET A 73 10.16 -8.86 9.61
C MET A 73 8.90 -9.27 10.38
N PRO A 74 8.46 -10.54 10.30
CA PRO A 74 9.33 -11.64 10.74
C PRO A 74 9.12 -12.96 9.98
N THR A 75 9.80 -13.22 8.86
CA THR A 75 9.88 -14.61 8.32
C THR A 75 11.05 -14.81 7.34
N GLN A 76 12.31 -14.75 7.78
CA GLN A 76 13.40 -14.94 6.79
C GLN A 76 14.69 -15.65 7.22
N LEU A 77 14.84 -16.09 8.47
CA LEU A 77 15.97 -16.94 8.86
C LEU A 77 15.54 -18.00 9.89
N PRO A 78 14.69 -18.98 9.53
CA PRO A 78 14.11 -19.89 10.52
C PRO A 78 15.10 -20.92 11.05
N LYS A 79 16.29 -21.11 10.44
CA LYS A 79 17.28 -22.05 10.97
C LYS A 79 18.43 -21.34 11.66
N GLU A 80 19.13 -20.42 11.03
CA GLU A 80 20.31 -19.79 11.63
C GLU A 80 19.94 -18.80 12.73
N SER A 81 18.85 -18.04 12.61
CA SER A 81 18.37 -17.20 13.72
C SER A 81 17.69 -18.03 14.80
N THR A 82 17.02 -19.14 14.48
CA THR A 82 16.52 -20.09 15.49
C THR A 82 17.67 -20.83 16.18
N ASP A 83 18.73 -21.17 15.46
CA ASP A 83 19.93 -21.80 16.01
C ASP A 83 20.70 -20.76 16.83
N PHE A 84 20.82 -19.50 16.38
CA PHE A 84 21.50 -18.44 17.13
C PHE A 84 20.71 -18.02 18.37
N PHE A 85 19.43 -17.69 18.23
CA PHE A 85 18.53 -17.42 19.34
C PHE A 85 18.42 -18.63 20.25
N GLY A 86 18.27 -19.82 19.69
CA GLY A 86 18.25 -21.09 20.41
C GLY A 86 19.53 -21.31 21.19
N ASN A 87 20.70 -21.08 20.61
CA ASN A 87 22.00 -21.18 21.29
C ASN A 87 22.20 -20.10 22.36
N LEU A 88 21.63 -18.89 22.17
CA LEU A 88 21.62 -17.84 23.19
C LEU A 88 20.63 -18.13 24.32
N LEU A 89 19.50 -18.77 24.01
CA LEU A 89 18.43 -19.11 24.96
C LEU A 89 18.73 -20.41 25.70
N TYR A 90 19.40 -21.38 25.06
CA TYR A 90 19.66 -22.72 25.58
C TYR A 90 20.34 -22.73 26.97
N PRO A 91 21.33 -21.85 27.26
CA PRO A 91 21.90 -21.74 28.60
C PRO A 91 20.87 -21.42 29.68
N TYR A 92 19.78 -20.73 29.33
CA TYR A 92 18.72 -20.28 30.23
C TYR A 92 17.47 -21.19 30.18
N ALA A 93 17.35 -22.03 29.15
CA ALA A 93 16.17 -22.85 28.92
C ALA A 93 15.93 -23.85 30.07
N LEU A 94 16.99 -24.38 30.68
CA LEU A 94 16.85 -25.29 31.83
C LEU A 94 16.30 -24.58 33.07
N ASP A 95 16.73 -23.34 33.33
CA ASP A 95 16.19 -22.51 34.42
C ASP A 95 14.69 -22.26 34.21
N ILE A 96 14.30 -21.92 32.97
CA ILE A 96 12.90 -21.67 32.60
C ILE A 96 12.05 -22.94 32.72
N ILE A 97 12.57 -24.11 32.30
CA ILE A 97 11.83 -25.38 32.35
C ILE A 97 11.67 -25.89 33.79
N GLN A 98 12.64 -25.62 34.67
CA GLN A 98 12.59 -26.01 36.08
C GLN A 98 11.77 -25.06 36.95
N SER A 99 11.35 -23.92 36.40
CA SER A 99 10.51 -22.95 37.09
C SER A 99 9.16 -23.56 37.52
N ASP A 100 8.89 -23.52 38.83
CA ASP A 100 7.59 -23.83 39.41
C ASP A 100 6.99 -22.58 40.05
N ALA A 101 5.90 -22.08 39.46
CA ALA A 101 5.18 -20.90 39.92
C ALA A 101 4.51 -21.07 41.31
N LYS A 102 4.48 -22.29 41.86
CA LYS A 102 3.99 -22.58 43.22
C LYS A 102 5.05 -22.39 44.29
N VAL A 103 6.32 -22.40 43.92
CA VAL A 103 7.46 -22.22 44.82
C VAL A 103 7.85 -20.74 44.84
N PRO A 104 8.23 -20.16 46.00
CA PRO A 104 8.71 -18.78 46.08
C PRO A 104 9.91 -18.51 45.18
N LEU A 105 9.99 -17.31 44.60
CA LEU A 105 11.07 -16.93 43.67
C LEU A 105 12.47 -17.08 44.29
N GLU A 106 12.59 -16.87 45.59
CA GLU A 106 13.84 -16.93 46.35
C GLU A 106 14.37 -18.36 46.53
N GLU A 107 13.52 -19.37 46.37
CA GLU A 107 13.88 -20.79 46.49
C GLU A 107 14.35 -21.39 45.15
N HIS A 108 14.19 -20.65 44.04
CA HIS A 108 14.68 -21.05 42.73
C HIS A 108 16.13 -20.63 42.52
N ASN A 109 16.95 -21.55 42.00
CA ASN A 109 18.35 -21.29 41.69
C ASN A 109 18.53 -20.86 40.21
N PHE A 110 17.88 -19.77 39.83
CA PHE A 110 17.99 -19.22 38.47
C PHE A 110 19.29 -18.45 38.27
N SER A 111 19.80 -18.46 37.05
CA SER A 111 20.84 -17.52 36.63
C SER A 111 20.36 -16.06 36.79
N PRO A 112 21.26 -15.10 37.09
CA PRO A 112 20.89 -13.70 37.30
C PRO A 112 20.08 -13.11 36.14
N ALA A 113 20.41 -13.48 34.89
CA ALA A 113 19.70 -13.03 33.70
C ALA A 113 18.24 -13.48 33.67
N VAL A 114 17.95 -14.70 34.11
CA VAL A 114 16.57 -15.22 34.20
C VAL A 114 15.86 -14.61 35.41
N TYR A 115 16.55 -14.50 36.55
CA TYR A 115 16.01 -13.92 37.77
C TYR A 115 15.56 -12.45 37.56
N ASP A 116 16.39 -11.63 36.94
CA ASP A 116 16.11 -10.21 36.68
C ASP A 116 15.04 -9.99 35.60
N ALA A 117 14.77 -11.00 34.76
CA ALA A 117 13.73 -10.95 33.73
C ALA A 117 12.33 -11.30 34.26
N ILE A 118 12.20 -11.83 35.48
CA ILE A 118 10.90 -12.22 36.05
C ILE A 118 10.17 -10.98 36.56
N ILE A 119 9.06 -10.62 35.90
CA ILE A 119 8.27 -9.42 36.21
C ILE A 119 7.38 -9.60 37.44
N ALA A 120 6.80 -10.79 37.61
CA ALA A 120 5.92 -11.11 38.73
C ALA A 120 6.07 -12.57 39.14
N SER A 121 6.06 -12.83 40.44
CA SER A 121 6.05 -14.17 41.01
C SER A 121 5.11 -14.25 42.20
N ASN A 122 4.46 -15.41 42.37
CA ASN A 122 3.58 -15.73 43.51
C ASN A 122 2.57 -14.60 43.84
N GLY A 123 2.03 -13.94 42.81
CA GLY A 123 1.00 -12.89 42.95
C GLY A 123 1.53 -11.49 43.30
N LYS A 124 2.85 -11.26 43.27
CA LYS A 124 3.48 -9.95 43.50
C LYS A 124 4.43 -9.58 42.37
N LEU A 125 4.64 -8.29 42.17
CA LEU A 125 5.71 -7.79 41.30
C LEU A 125 7.06 -8.02 41.98
N THR A 126 8.08 -8.34 41.19
CA THR A 126 9.46 -8.43 41.71
C THR A 126 10.05 -7.02 41.87
N PRO A 127 11.13 -6.84 42.67
CA PRO A 127 11.63 -5.51 43.05
C PRO A 127 11.91 -4.56 41.87
N ASN A 128 12.46 -5.07 40.77
CA ASN A 128 12.78 -4.27 39.58
C ASN A 128 11.53 -3.76 38.83
N PHE A 129 10.35 -4.32 39.12
CA PHE A 129 9.10 -4.05 38.41
C PHE A 129 7.99 -3.48 39.31
N GLU A 130 8.28 -3.17 40.58
CA GLU A 130 7.31 -2.55 41.51
C GLU A 130 6.76 -1.22 40.99
N TYR A 131 7.51 -0.48 40.16
CA TYR A 131 7.07 0.76 39.50
C TYR A 131 5.81 0.57 38.62
N ILE A 132 5.53 -0.65 38.15
CA ILE A 132 4.32 -0.96 37.40
C ILE A 132 3.06 -0.72 38.24
N GLN A 133 3.14 -0.93 39.57
CA GLN A 133 2.05 -0.63 40.50
C GLN A 133 1.76 0.87 40.54
N GLU A 134 2.81 1.70 40.55
CA GLU A 134 2.68 3.17 40.55
C GLU A 134 2.06 3.68 39.24
N LEU A 135 2.48 3.13 38.09
CA LEU A 135 1.89 3.43 36.78
C LEU A 135 0.38 3.09 36.74
N ARG A 136 -0.02 1.96 37.35
CA ARG A 136 -1.44 1.58 37.45
C ARG A 136 -2.23 2.52 38.35
N LEU A 137 -1.67 2.94 39.48
CA LEU A 137 -2.33 3.88 40.42
C LEU A 137 -2.49 5.28 39.81
N LEU A 138 -1.51 5.75 39.04
CA LEU A 138 -1.60 7.01 38.29
C LEU A 138 -2.76 6.97 37.29
N ASN A 139 -2.90 5.88 36.53
CA ASN A 139 -4.02 5.69 35.61
C ASN A 139 -5.39 5.63 36.30
N HIS A 140 -5.47 5.15 37.55
CA HIS A 140 -6.72 5.13 38.32
C HIS A 140 -7.08 6.50 38.93
N ARG A 141 -6.10 7.30 39.39
CA ARG A 141 -6.37 8.65 39.92
C ARG A 141 -6.89 9.60 38.85
N CYS A 142 -6.39 9.50 37.61
CA CYS A 142 -6.84 10.32 36.49
C CYS A 142 -8.30 10.04 36.08
N LYS A 143 -8.91 8.92 36.49
CA LYS A 143 -10.32 8.59 36.21
C LYS A 143 -11.31 9.24 37.17
N HIS A 144 -10.89 9.67 38.37
CA HIS A 144 -11.82 10.19 39.39
C HIS A 144 -11.91 11.72 39.47
N THR A 145 -11.07 12.46 38.74
CA THR A 145 -11.05 13.94 38.78
C THR A 145 -11.82 14.61 37.63
N ALA A 146 -12.45 13.83 36.75
CA ALA A 146 -13.14 14.31 35.56
C ALA A 146 -14.62 14.73 35.78
N ASP A 147 -15.09 14.84 37.03
CA ASP A 147 -16.53 15.02 37.34
C ASP A 147 -16.86 16.27 38.18
N SER A 148 -16.09 17.35 38.04
CA SER A 148 -16.54 18.65 38.58
C SER A 148 -16.14 19.78 37.65
N GLY A 149 -17.12 20.25 36.90
CA GLY A 149 -16.99 21.39 36.01
C GLY A 149 -16.95 22.71 36.78
N GLU A 150 -16.01 23.58 36.42
CA GLU A 150 -16.20 25.02 36.49
C GLU A 150 -15.39 25.73 35.39
N ILE A 151 -16.09 26.55 34.63
CA ILE A 151 -15.59 27.43 33.57
C ILE A 151 -14.80 28.58 34.23
N ARG A 152 -13.55 28.84 33.81
CA ARG A 152 -12.95 30.20 33.85
C ARG A 152 -11.59 30.32 33.13
N LYS A 153 -11.59 31.21 32.12
CA LYS A 153 -10.59 32.25 31.78
C LYS A 153 -9.16 31.85 31.38
N PHE A 154 -8.84 32.18 30.12
CA PHE A 154 -7.56 32.62 29.56
C PHE A 154 -6.29 32.42 30.41
N SER A 155 -5.56 31.37 30.06
CA SER A 155 -4.12 31.21 30.30
C SER A 155 -3.60 30.29 29.19
N GLN A 156 -2.58 30.74 28.44
CA GLN A 156 -1.82 29.93 27.49
C GLN A 156 -1.28 28.69 28.21
N ASN A 157 -1.83 27.51 27.92
CA ASN A 157 -1.33 26.21 28.39
C ASN A 157 -1.80 25.11 27.42
N ASN A 158 -0.88 24.21 27.05
CA ASN A 158 -1.02 23.17 26.02
C ASN A 158 -2.37 22.42 26.06
N VAL A 159 -3.27 22.77 25.13
CA VAL A 159 -4.47 21.99 24.85
C VAL A 159 -4.03 20.72 24.12
N ILE A 160 -4.23 19.56 24.75
CA ILE A 160 -4.13 18.28 24.03
C ILE A 160 -5.33 18.27 23.08
N MET A 161 -5.08 18.58 21.81
CA MET A 161 -6.10 18.59 20.77
C MET A 161 -6.40 17.14 20.41
N HIS A 162 -7.57 16.65 20.80
CA HIS A 162 -8.08 15.36 20.33
C HIS A 162 -8.57 15.51 18.90
N CYS A 163 -8.24 14.55 18.04
CA CYS A 163 -8.63 14.52 16.63
C CYS A 163 -9.50 13.29 16.37
N PHE A 164 -10.66 13.48 15.76
CA PHE A 164 -11.60 12.41 15.44
C PHE A 164 -11.50 12.08 13.95
N VAL A 165 -11.18 10.81 13.65
CA VAL A 165 -11.01 10.31 12.30
C VAL A 165 -12.03 9.22 12.01
N VAL A 166 -12.80 9.40 10.95
CA VAL A 166 -13.72 8.38 10.43
C VAL A 166 -13.09 7.70 9.22
N VAL A 167 -12.87 6.40 9.28
CA VAL A 167 -12.37 5.58 8.17
C VAL A 167 -13.56 4.86 7.52
N LEU A 168 -13.89 5.25 6.29
CA LEU A 168 -14.94 4.61 5.49
C LEU A 168 -14.34 3.47 4.67
N GLY A 169 -14.72 2.24 5.00
CA GLY A 169 -14.21 1.00 4.44
C GLY A 169 -13.43 0.18 5.48
N ALA A 170 -13.66 -1.13 5.49
CA ALA A 170 -12.96 -2.09 6.34
C ALA A 170 -12.20 -3.17 5.54
N GLY A 171 -11.91 -2.90 4.26
CA GLY A 171 -11.12 -3.79 3.41
C GLY A 171 -9.64 -3.83 3.82
N HIS A 172 -8.85 -4.67 3.14
CA HIS A 172 -7.44 -4.92 3.48
C HIS A 172 -6.55 -3.68 3.60
N VAL A 173 -6.83 -2.62 2.83
CA VAL A 173 -6.04 -1.36 2.85
C VAL A 173 -6.31 -0.53 4.12
N SER A 174 -7.43 -0.76 4.80
CA SER A 174 -7.84 0.01 5.98
C SER A 174 -7.05 -0.39 7.24
N ALA A 175 -6.64 -1.65 7.34
CA ALA A 175 -5.90 -2.17 8.48
C ALA A 175 -4.59 -1.42 8.77
N PRO A 176 -3.65 -1.24 7.82
CA PRO A 176 -2.42 -0.49 8.08
C PRO A 176 -2.67 0.99 8.38
N LEU A 177 -3.72 1.60 7.82
CA LEU A 177 -4.09 2.98 8.15
C LEU A 177 -4.56 3.10 9.60
N VAL A 178 -5.48 2.23 10.03
CA VAL A 178 -6.01 2.23 11.40
C VAL A 178 -4.88 1.96 12.40
N GLU A 179 -4.00 1.00 12.11
CA GLU A 179 -2.82 0.72 12.92
C GLU A 179 -1.94 1.97 13.07
N TYR A 180 -1.59 2.63 11.96
CA TYR A 180 -0.74 3.82 11.96
C TYR A 180 -1.36 4.97 12.76
N LEU A 181 -2.65 5.25 12.57
CA LEU A 181 -3.37 6.30 13.31
C LEU A 181 -3.47 5.97 14.80
N HIS A 182 -3.67 4.69 15.14
CA HIS A 182 -3.80 4.24 16.53
C HIS A 182 -2.51 4.40 17.35
N ARG A 183 -1.34 4.50 16.70
CA ARG A 183 -0.06 4.81 17.37
C ARG A 183 -0.09 6.15 18.11
N ASN A 184 -0.98 7.06 17.73
CA ASN A 184 -1.19 8.33 18.41
C ASN A 184 -2.46 8.28 19.26
N SER A 185 -2.30 8.24 20.59
CA SER A 185 -3.41 8.17 21.55
C SER A 185 -4.34 9.40 21.55
N ASN A 186 -3.98 10.48 20.87
CA ASN A 186 -4.83 11.66 20.72
C ASN A 186 -5.80 11.54 19.54
N ILE A 187 -5.65 10.52 18.68
CA ILE A 187 -6.53 10.26 17.54
C ILE A 187 -7.58 9.22 17.95
N HIS A 188 -8.84 9.61 17.89
CA HIS A 188 -9.99 8.72 18.06
C HIS A 188 -10.44 8.24 16.68
N ILE A 189 -10.64 6.93 16.52
CA ILE A 189 -10.88 6.32 15.22
C ILE A 189 -12.22 5.61 15.22
N THR A 190 -13.05 5.89 14.21
CA THR A 190 -14.28 5.15 13.94
C THR A 190 -14.18 4.52 12.55
N VAL A 191 -14.30 3.20 12.47
CA VAL A 191 -14.31 2.44 11.20
C VAL A 191 -15.76 2.19 10.79
N ALA A 192 -16.15 2.54 9.57
CA ALA A 192 -17.49 2.30 9.05
C ALA A 192 -17.48 1.40 7.80
N SER A 193 -18.35 0.39 7.75
CA SER A 193 -18.47 -0.50 6.59
C SER A 193 -19.92 -0.96 6.39
N GLN A 194 -20.29 -1.29 5.15
CA GLN A 194 -21.57 -1.94 4.82
C GLN A 194 -21.66 -3.36 5.43
N LEU A 195 -20.50 -3.99 5.65
CA LEU A 195 -20.36 -5.28 6.31
C LEU A 195 -19.88 -5.03 7.74
N LYS A 196 -20.82 -5.05 8.70
CA LYS A 196 -20.52 -4.77 10.12
C LYS A 196 -19.45 -5.69 10.69
N GLU A 197 -19.48 -6.97 10.33
CA GLU A 197 -18.49 -7.96 10.79
C GLU A 197 -17.05 -7.58 10.40
N GLU A 198 -16.82 -7.08 9.18
CA GLU A 198 -15.48 -6.64 8.75
C GLU A 198 -14.98 -5.44 9.57
N ALA A 199 -15.86 -4.47 9.83
CA ALA A 199 -15.52 -3.31 10.66
C ALA A 199 -15.24 -3.72 12.12
N ASP A 200 -16.00 -4.68 12.66
CA ASP A 200 -15.80 -5.22 14.01
C ASP A 200 -14.49 -5.98 14.14
N ILE A 201 -14.17 -6.86 13.18
CA ILE A 201 -12.90 -7.58 13.14
C ILE A 201 -11.73 -6.60 13.13
N LEU A 202 -11.80 -5.54 12.33
CA LEU A 202 -10.74 -4.54 12.26
C LEU A 202 -10.62 -3.75 13.57
N ALA A 203 -11.74 -3.23 14.09
CA ALA A 203 -11.75 -2.42 15.31
C ALA A 203 -11.29 -3.21 16.55
N ASN A 204 -11.68 -4.48 16.68
CA ASN A 204 -11.32 -5.32 17.83
C ASN A 204 -9.81 -5.59 17.97
N ASN A 205 -9.02 -5.34 16.92
CA ASN A 205 -7.56 -5.45 16.99
C ASN A 205 -6.91 -4.27 17.71
N PHE A 206 -7.64 -3.16 17.91
CA PHE A 206 -7.09 -1.90 18.43
C PHE A 206 -7.99 -1.33 19.53
N ALA A 207 -7.44 -1.15 20.74
CA ALA A 207 -8.22 -0.69 21.88
C ALA A 207 -8.74 0.75 21.67
N GLY A 208 -10.04 0.96 21.85
CA GLY A 208 -10.66 2.29 21.70
C GLY A 208 -10.99 2.70 20.27
N VAL A 209 -10.79 1.82 19.28
CA VAL A 209 -11.34 2.01 17.94
C VAL A 209 -12.80 1.56 17.93
N GLU A 210 -13.67 2.41 17.41
CA GLU A 210 -15.11 2.13 17.29
C GLU A 210 -15.46 1.62 15.89
N SER A 211 -16.55 0.86 15.78
CA SER A 211 -17.02 0.32 14.49
C SER A 211 -18.50 0.63 14.25
N VAL A 212 -18.85 1.04 13.04
CA VAL A 212 -20.22 1.47 12.65
C VAL A 212 -20.67 0.71 11.39
N LEU A 213 -21.93 0.25 11.39
CA LEU A 213 -22.57 -0.26 10.17
C LEU A 213 -23.03 0.92 9.31
N LEU A 214 -22.52 1.01 8.08
CA LEU A 214 -22.86 2.10 7.17
C LEU A 214 -22.88 1.63 5.71
N ASP A 215 -24.03 1.80 5.07
CA ASP A 215 -24.12 1.89 3.62
C ASP A 215 -24.25 3.36 3.22
N VAL A 216 -23.29 3.88 2.46
CA VAL A 216 -23.21 5.31 2.09
C VAL A 216 -24.39 5.76 1.24
N ILE A 217 -25.03 4.86 0.48
CA ILE A 217 -26.15 5.17 -0.40
C ILE A 217 -27.49 4.97 0.31
N GLU A 218 -27.63 3.87 1.06
CA GLU A 218 -28.90 3.54 1.74
C GLU A 218 -29.08 4.24 3.10
N ARG A 219 -28.02 4.79 3.70
CA ARG A 219 -28.03 5.44 5.01
C ARG A 219 -27.33 6.82 4.98
N PRO A 220 -27.80 7.77 4.17
CA PRO A 220 -27.19 9.10 4.07
C PRO A 220 -27.25 9.88 5.39
N ASP A 221 -28.30 9.69 6.20
CA ASP A 221 -28.41 10.34 7.52
C ASP A 221 -27.31 9.87 8.48
N THR A 222 -27.04 8.56 8.52
CA THR A 222 -25.96 7.99 9.33
C THR A 222 -24.59 8.47 8.86
N LEU A 223 -24.37 8.57 7.53
CA LEU A 223 -23.15 9.16 7.00
C LEU A 223 -22.99 10.62 7.47
N ASN A 224 -24.07 11.40 7.43
CA ASN A 224 -24.02 12.79 7.88
C ASN A 224 -23.66 12.89 9.38
N ASP A 225 -24.26 12.05 10.23
CA ASP A 225 -24.00 12.06 11.67
C ASP A 225 -22.55 11.72 12.01
N ILE A 226 -21.97 10.69 11.40
CA ILE A 226 -20.57 10.31 11.68
C ILE A 226 -19.58 11.35 11.13
N VAL A 227 -19.86 11.94 9.96
CA VAL A 227 -19.00 12.97 9.35
C VAL A 227 -19.02 14.22 10.22
N LYS A 228 -20.19 14.61 10.72
CA LYS A 228 -20.35 15.77 11.62
C LYS A 228 -19.56 15.65 12.91
N SER A 229 -19.35 14.43 13.42
CA SER A 229 -18.54 14.18 14.61
C SER A 229 -17.04 14.07 14.34
N ALA A 230 -16.60 14.12 13.07
CA ALA A 230 -15.22 13.91 12.67
C ALA A 230 -14.54 15.22 12.27
N ASP A 231 -13.24 15.30 12.53
CA ASP A 231 -12.36 16.35 12.00
C ASP A 231 -11.88 15.98 10.59
N VAL A 232 -11.62 14.68 10.37
CA VAL A 232 -11.16 14.14 9.08
C VAL A 232 -11.87 12.84 8.75
N VAL A 233 -12.30 12.70 7.51
CA VAL A 233 -12.83 11.45 6.95
C VAL A 233 -11.80 10.89 5.98
N VAL A 234 -11.48 9.61 6.11
CA VAL A 234 -10.65 8.87 5.13
C VAL A 234 -11.54 7.89 4.38
N SER A 235 -11.68 8.06 3.07
CA SER A 235 -12.47 7.16 2.24
C SER A 235 -11.59 6.16 1.50
N LEU A 236 -11.76 4.88 1.86
CA LEU A 236 -11.18 3.71 1.19
C LEU A 236 -12.25 2.89 0.46
N LEU A 237 -13.41 3.52 0.20
CA LEU A 237 -14.51 2.96 -0.58
C LEU A 237 -14.26 3.12 -2.10
N PRO A 238 -15.04 2.43 -2.96
CA PRO A 238 -14.94 2.60 -4.41
C PRO A 238 -15.05 4.07 -4.84
N TYR A 239 -14.19 4.48 -5.78
CA TYR A 239 -14.07 5.88 -6.23
C TYR A 239 -15.38 6.51 -6.75
N SER A 240 -16.32 5.69 -7.22
CA SER A 240 -17.65 6.16 -7.65
C SER A 240 -18.45 6.81 -6.53
N LEU A 241 -18.16 6.51 -5.26
CA LEU A 241 -18.86 7.03 -4.08
C LEU A 241 -18.23 8.33 -3.54
N HIS A 242 -17.04 8.71 -4.00
CA HIS A 242 -16.27 9.81 -3.40
C HIS A 242 -16.97 11.16 -3.51
N HIS A 243 -17.68 11.42 -4.60
CA HIS A 243 -18.45 12.66 -4.77
C HIS A 243 -19.61 12.78 -3.76
N VAL A 244 -20.26 11.66 -3.41
CA VAL A 244 -21.33 11.63 -2.38
C VAL A 244 -20.75 12.01 -1.02
N ILE A 245 -19.64 11.36 -0.65
CA ILE A 245 -18.94 11.58 0.63
C ILE A 245 -18.40 13.01 0.71
N ALA A 246 -17.77 13.50 -0.36
CA ALA A 246 -17.22 14.85 -0.46
C ALA A 246 -18.29 15.93 -0.24
N ASN A 247 -19.50 15.77 -0.81
CA ASN A 247 -20.59 16.72 -0.57
C ASN A 247 -21.01 16.77 0.91
N VAL A 248 -21.08 15.62 1.59
CA VAL A 248 -21.40 15.56 3.03
C VAL A 248 -20.28 16.17 3.88
N CYS A 249 -19.03 15.92 3.53
CA CYS A 249 -17.86 16.51 4.18
C CYS A 249 -17.85 18.04 4.04
N ILE A 250 -18.08 18.57 2.84
CA ILE A 250 -18.19 20.01 2.57
C ILE A 250 -19.34 20.62 3.39
N HIS A 251 -20.50 19.95 3.45
CA HIS A 251 -21.65 20.45 4.21
C HIS A 251 -21.36 20.59 5.71
N ASN A 252 -20.64 19.62 6.28
CA ASN A 252 -20.31 19.59 7.70
C ASN A 252 -18.98 20.27 8.04
N LYS A 253 -18.26 20.80 7.04
CA LYS A 253 -16.93 21.39 7.17
C LYS A 253 -15.86 20.43 7.70
N THR A 254 -15.94 19.18 7.27
CA THR A 254 -15.01 18.09 7.64
C THR A 254 -14.04 17.83 6.50
N HIS A 255 -12.76 17.62 6.80
CA HIS A 255 -11.76 17.31 5.76
C HIS A 255 -11.94 15.90 5.20
N LEU A 256 -11.53 15.68 3.95
CA LEU A 256 -11.61 14.38 3.29
C LEU A 256 -10.26 13.98 2.71
N VAL A 257 -9.85 12.73 2.93
CA VAL A 257 -8.67 12.11 2.33
C VAL A 257 -9.09 10.84 1.57
N THR A 258 -8.56 10.64 0.36
CA THR A 258 -8.82 9.42 -0.43
C THR A 258 -7.55 8.94 -1.14
N ALA A 259 -7.44 7.62 -1.35
CA ALA A 259 -6.35 7.01 -2.10
C ALA A 259 -6.74 6.65 -3.55
N SER A 260 -7.62 7.44 -4.18
CA SER A 260 -8.10 7.20 -5.54
C SER A 260 -7.93 8.41 -6.45
N TYR A 261 -7.95 8.16 -7.76
CA TYR A 261 -7.97 9.19 -8.80
C TYR A 261 -9.13 10.18 -8.60
N THR A 262 -8.85 11.45 -8.84
CA THR A 262 -9.84 12.53 -8.80
C THR A 262 -10.67 12.51 -10.08
N ASN A 263 -11.94 12.11 -9.97
CA ASN A 263 -12.87 12.13 -11.11
C ASN A 263 -13.50 13.52 -11.30
N GLU A 264 -14.17 13.74 -12.44
CA GLU A 264 -14.79 15.03 -12.77
C GLU A 264 -15.87 15.45 -11.77
N ASP A 265 -16.59 14.50 -11.18
CA ASP A 265 -17.62 14.79 -10.15
C ASP A 265 -17.01 15.40 -8.89
N VAL A 266 -15.85 14.90 -8.44
CA VAL A 266 -15.11 15.45 -7.30
C VAL A 266 -14.47 16.80 -7.67
N LYS A 267 -13.88 16.93 -8.88
CA LYS A 267 -13.31 18.20 -9.36
C LYS A 267 -14.35 19.31 -9.41
N ALA A 268 -15.58 19.00 -9.81
CA ALA A 268 -16.69 19.96 -9.85
C ALA A 268 -17.06 20.55 -8.47
N LEU A 269 -16.59 19.93 -7.37
CA LEU A 269 -16.81 20.41 -6.01
C LEU A 269 -15.74 21.39 -5.51
N HIS A 270 -14.72 21.70 -6.31
CA HIS A 270 -13.57 22.53 -5.89
C HIS A 270 -13.99 23.88 -5.28
N GLU A 271 -14.81 24.66 -5.97
CA GLU A 271 -15.28 25.97 -5.48
C GLU A 271 -16.11 25.85 -4.20
N LYS A 272 -16.88 24.77 -4.05
CA LYS A 272 -17.65 24.53 -2.83
C LYS A 272 -16.74 24.17 -1.65
N ALA A 273 -15.70 23.37 -1.89
CA ALA A 273 -14.71 23.02 -0.87
C ALA A 273 -13.92 24.25 -0.42
N LEU A 274 -13.49 25.11 -1.36
CA LEU A 274 -12.85 26.39 -1.04
C LEU A 274 -13.76 27.30 -0.22
N ALA A 275 -15.02 27.45 -0.63
CA ALA A 275 -15.99 28.29 0.09
C ALA A 275 -16.31 27.77 1.51
N ALA A 276 -16.22 26.45 1.72
CA ALA A 276 -16.44 25.81 3.01
C ALA A 276 -15.17 25.76 3.89
N ASP A 277 -14.01 26.16 3.38
CA ASP A 277 -12.69 26.04 4.01
C ASP A 277 -12.33 24.58 4.35
N VAL A 278 -12.57 23.68 3.39
CA VAL A 278 -12.37 22.23 3.54
C VAL A 278 -11.32 21.72 2.57
N THR A 279 -10.28 21.09 3.11
CA THR A 279 -9.33 20.31 2.31
C THR A 279 -9.93 18.97 1.91
N ILE A 280 -9.94 18.72 0.59
CA ILE A 280 -10.20 17.39 0.01
C ILE A 280 -8.91 16.95 -0.68
N LEU A 281 -8.21 16.01 -0.05
CA LEU A 281 -6.95 15.44 -0.56
C LEU A 281 -7.23 14.10 -1.23
N ASN A 282 -7.03 14.04 -2.53
CA ASN A 282 -7.12 12.81 -3.32
C ASN A 282 -5.72 12.27 -3.65
N GLU A 283 -5.68 11.12 -4.32
CA GLU A 283 -4.47 10.63 -4.97
C GLU A 283 -3.27 10.45 -4.03
N ILE A 284 -3.51 9.93 -2.81
CA ILE A 284 -2.46 9.69 -1.79
C ILE A 284 -2.30 8.20 -1.40
N GLY A 285 -2.19 7.33 -2.41
CA GLY A 285 -1.91 5.91 -2.26
C GLY A 285 -0.55 5.50 -2.84
N LEU A 286 -0.53 4.36 -3.54
CA LEU A 286 0.65 3.88 -4.29
C LEU A 286 0.68 4.46 -5.71
N ASP A 287 -0.38 4.18 -6.46
CA ASP A 287 -0.64 4.62 -7.83
C ASP A 287 -2.16 4.79 -7.97
N PRO A 288 -2.70 6.01 -7.77
CA PRO A 288 -1.99 7.29 -7.63
C PRO A 288 -1.55 7.63 -6.19
N GLY A 289 -0.35 8.21 -6.04
CA GLY A 289 0.18 8.77 -4.79
C GLY A 289 1.69 8.82 -4.74
N ILE A 290 2.33 7.77 -4.24
CA ILE A 290 3.80 7.66 -4.17
C ILE A 290 4.44 7.95 -5.54
N ASP A 291 3.83 7.47 -6.62
CA ASP A 291 4.30 7.76 -7.97
C ASP A 291 4.31 9.27 -8.32
N HIS A 292 3.34 10.05 -7.84
CA HIS A 292 3.32 11.51 -8.02
C HIS A 292 4.44 12.18 -7.24
N LEU A 293 4.60 11.80 -5.97
CA LEU A 293 5.60 12.38 -5.07
C LEU A 293 7.02 12.17 -5.64
N LEU A 294 7.32 10.95 -6.09
CA LEU A 294 8.63 10.58 -6.65
C LEU A 294 8.88 11.24 -8.00
N ALA A 295 7.86 11.30 -8.87
CA ALA A 295 7.99 11.96 -10.16
C ALA A 295 8.30 13.45 -9.99
N LEU A 296 7.54 14.15 -9.13
CA LEU A 296 7.70 15.58 -8.87
C LEU A 296 9.05 15.88 -8.21
N GLU A 297 9.46 15.10 -7.21
CA GLU A 297 10.78 15.24 -6.59
C GLU A 297 11.91 15.11 -7.62
N CYS A 298 11.85 14.08 -8.47
CA CYS A 298 12.82 13.87 -9.55
C CYS A 298 12.85 15.07 -10.52
N PHE A 299 11.67 15.54 -10.94
CA PHE A 299 11.59 16.68 -11.84
C PHE A 299 12.13 17.96 -11.24
N ASP A 300 11.85 18.22 -9.97
CA ASP A 300 12.34 19.39 -9.27
C ASP A 300 13.86 19.34 -9.10
N ASN A 301 14.44 18.18 -8.79
CA ASN A 301 15.89 17.99 -8.74
C ASN A 301 16.56 18.28 -10.09
N VAL A 302 16.00 17.76 -11.19
CA VAL A 302 16.52 18.02 -12.54
C VAL A 302 16.41 19.51 -12.89
N LYS A 303 15.27 20.15 -12.60
CA LYS A 303 15.06 21.59 -12.86
C LYS A 303 16.03 22.46 -12.04
N GLN A 304 16.25 22.13 -10.76
CA GLN A 304 17.19 22.83 -9.89
C GLN A 304 18.64 22.73 -10.40
N ALA A 305 19.00 21.60 -11.01
CA ALA A 305 20.30 21.42 -11.68
C ALA A 305 20.39 22.12 -13.05
N GLY A 306 19.33 22.81 -13.51
CA GLY A 306 19.26 23.45 -14.82
C GLY A 306 18.97 22.48 -15.98
N GLY A 307 18.60 21.24 -15.68
CA GLY A 307 18.23 20.22 -16.65
C GLY A 307 16.80 20.39 -17.17
N LYS A 308 16.44 19.55 -18.14
CA LYS A 308 15.11 19.49 -18.75
C LYS A 308 14.66 18.04 -18.84
N ILE A 309 13.37 17.81 -18.60
CA ILE A 309 12.78 16.48 -18.75
C ILE A 309 12.48 16.26 -20.24
N GLU A 310 13.15 15.28 -20.86
CA GLU A 310 12.90 14.90 -22.25
C GLU A 310 11.93 13.73 -22.38
N SER A 311 11.87 12.85 -21.39
CA SER A 311 10.95 11.71 -21.34
C SER A 311 10.56 11.39 -19.91
N PHE A 312 9.33 10.89 -19.74
CA PHE A 312 8.82 10.35 -18.50
C PHE A 312 8.14 9.01 -18.78
N ILE A 313 8.67 7.94 -18.19
CA ILE A 313 8.11 6.60 -18.26
C ILE A 313 8.02 6.07 -16.83
N SER A 314 6.82 5.72 -16.39
CA SER A 314 6.56 5.19 -15.05
C SER A 314 5.80 3.88 -15.16
N TRP A 315 6.35 2.84 -14.55
CA TRP A 315 5.79 1.50 -14.52
C TRP A 315 5.52 1.09 -13.08
N CYS A 316 4.29 0.67 -12.77
CA CYS A 316 3.90 0.25 -11.43
C CYS A 316 3.14 -1.08 -11.46
N GLY A 317 3.34 -1.96 -10.47
CA GLY A 317 2.54 -3.17 -10.35
C GLY A 317 2.64 -3.81 -8.97
N GLY A 318 1.49 -4.03 -8.33
CA GLY A 318 1.39 -4.90 -7.16
C GLY A 318 1.29 -6.35 -7.60
N LEU A 319 2.38 -7.11 -7.45
CA LEU A 319 2.51 -8.51 -7.89
C LEU A 319 2.75 -9.43 -6.68
N PRO A 320 2.41 -10.73 -6.78
CA PRO A 320 2.90 -11.69 -5.80
C PRO A 320 4.43 -11.78 -5.86
N ALA A 321 5.06 -12.21 -4.76
CA ALA A 321 6.47 -12.61 -4.82
C ALA A 321 6.69 -13.69 -5.90
N PRO A 322 7.83 -13.72 -6.60
CA PRO A 322 8.05 -14.63 -7.74
C PRO A 322 7.73 -16.10 -7.46
N GLU A 323 8.13 -16.61 -6.29
CA GLU A 323 7.85 -17.96 -5.80
C GLU A 323 6.35 -18.24 -5.57
N CYS A 324 5.56 -17.19 -5.38
CA CYS A 324 4.11 -17.25 -5.21
C CYS A 324 3.33 -17.03 -6.53
N SER A 325 4.02 -16.87 -7.66
CA SER A 325 3.43 -16.57 -8.97
C SER A 325 3.02 -17.80 -9.79
N SER A 326 3.22 -19.03 -9.26
CA SER A 326 2.89 -20.27 -9.98
C SER A 326 1.38 -20.56 -10.03
N ASN A 327 0.67 -19.78 -10.84
CA ASN A 327 -0.74 -19.97 -11.18
C ASN A 327 -1.01 -19.46 -12.61
N PRO A 328 -2.14 -19.81 -13.24
CA PRO A 328 -2.40 -19.47 -14.65
C PRO A 328 -2.33 -17.97 -14.97
N LEU A 329 -2.78 -17.11 -14.05
CA LEU A 329 -2.71 -15.65 -14.21
C LEU A 329 -1.33 -15.10 -13.84
N ARG A 330 -0.50 -15.87 -13.15
CA ARG A 330 0.72 -15.39 -12.47
C ARG A 330 0.45 -14.20 -11.55
N TYR A 331 -0.74 -14.18 -10.96
CA TYR A 331 -1.23 -13.04 -10.19
C TYR A 331 -2.01 -13.51 -8.96
N LYS A 332 -2.06 -12.67 -7.94
CA LYS A 332 -2.93 -12.84 -6.76
C LYS A 332 -3.59 -11.51 -6.48
N PHE A 333 -4.89 -11.52 -6.27
CA PHE A 333 -5.65 -10.30 -6.01
C PHE A 333 -5.41 -9.83 -4.57
N SER A 334 -4.77 -8.68 -4.40
CA SER A 334 -4.63 -7.99 -3.10
C SER A 334 -5.64 -6.84 -2.93
N TRP A 335 -6.45 -6.57 -3.95
CA TRP A 335 -7.59 -5.67 -3.95
C TRP A 335 -8.69 -6.19 -4.89
N SER A 336 -9.80 -5.44 -5.01
CA SER A 336 -10.99 -5.86 -5.78
C SER A 336 -10.65 -6.42 -7.18
N PRO A 337 -10.92 -7.70 -7.46
CA PRO A 337 -10.67 -8.32 -8.77
C PRO A 337 -11.42 -7.63 -9.91
N ARG A 338 -12.62 -7.10 -9.62
CA ARG A 338 -13.43 -6.34 -10.59
C ARG A 338 -12.65 -5.14 -11.12
N GLY A 339 -11.99 -4.39 -10.24
CA GLY A 339 -11.17 -3.23 -10.64
C GLY A 339 -9.99 -3.63 -11.53
N VAL A 340 -9.30 -4.72 -11.18
CA VAL A 340 -8.18 -5.26 -11.96
C VAL A 340 -8.62 -5.66 -13.36
N LEU A 341 -9.72 -6.42 -13.48
CA LEU A 341 -10.21 -6.93 -14.75
C LEU A 341 -10.76 -5.82 -15.66
N LEU A 342 -11.56 -4.89 -15.12
CA LEU A 342 -12.08 -3.78 -15.92
C LEU A 342 -10.98 -2.86 -16.46
N ASN A 343 -9.88 -2.71 -15.73
CA ASN A 343 -8.74 -1.93 -16.22
C ASN A 343 -8.13 -2.52 -17.49
N THR A 344 -8.24 -3.84 -17.71
CA THR A 344 -7.73 -4.50 -18.92
C THR A 344 -8.58 -4.28 -20.16
N LEU A 345 -9.82 -3.79 -19.99
CA LEU A 345 -10.73 -3.44 -21.08
C LEU A 345 -10.65 -1.96 -21.47
N ALA A 346 -9.98 -1.14 -20.65
CA ALA A 346 -9.90 0.30 -20.87
C ALA A 346 -9.09 0.65 -22.13
N SER A 347 -9.37 1.82 -22.71
CA SER A 347 -8.47 2.43 -23.69
C SER A 347 -7.19 2.92 -23.01
N ALA A 348 -6.15 3.12 -23.80
CA ALA A 348 -4.97 3.83 -23.34
C ALA A 348 -4.53 4.96 -24.31
N LYS A 349 -3.95 6.02 -23.77
CA LYS A 349 -3.49 7.20 -24.52
C LYS A 349 -2.21 7.75 -23.90
N PHE A 350 -1.17 7.92 -24.69
CA PHE A 350 0.14 8.37 -24.18
C PHE A 350 0.95 9.11 -25.25
N TYR A 351 2.00 9.82 -24.84
CA TYR A 351 2.93 10.43 -25.79
C TYR A 351 4.10 9.47 -26.06
N SER A 352 4.43 9.26 -27.33
CA SER A 352 5.64 8.56 -27.77
C SER A 352 6.25 9.31 -28.95
N ASN A 353 7.53 9.68 -28.86
CA ASN A 353 8.23 10.43 -29.91
C ASN A 353 7.47 11.69 -30.37
N ARG A 354 6.88 12.43 -29.42
CA ARG A 354 6.04 13.64 -29.60
C ARG A 354 4.70 13.41 -30.29
N GLN A 355 4.34 12.16 -30.58
CA GLN A 355 3.06 11.80 -31.15
C GLN A 355 2.17 11.19 -30.07
N ILE A 356 0.87 11.44 -30.19
CA ILE A 356 -0.13 10.79 -29.35
C ILE A 356 -0.35 9.38 -29.93
N VAL A 357 -0.16 8.38 -29.08
CA VAL A 357 -0.54 7.00 -29.36
C VAL A 357 -1.83 6.71 -28.60
N GLU A 358 -2.85 6.24 -29.32
CA GLU A 358 -4.14 5.84 -28.76
C GLU A 358 -4.38 4.35 -29.03
N ILE A 359 -4.75 3.64 -27.98
CA ILE A 359 -5.12 2.22 -27.98
C ILE A 359 -6.61 2.15 -27.64
N GLN A 360 -7.37 1.50 -28.52
CA GLN A 360 -8.82 1.40 -28.37
C GLN A 360 -9.21 0.44 -27.23
N PRO A 361 -10.40 0.59 -26.63
CA PRO A 361 -10.93 -0.38 -25.67
C PRO A 361 -10.93 -1.78 -26.26
N GLY A 362 -10.47 -2.77 -25.48
CA GLY A 362 -10.33 -4.16 -25.92
C GLY A 362 -9.01 -4.52 -26.62
N ASP A 363 -8.29 -3.55 -27.18
CA ASP A 363 -6.99 -3.79 -27.83
C ASP A 363 -5.80 -3.68 -26.85
N LEU A 364 -6.04 -3.27 -25.61
CA LEU A 364 -5.01 -2.99 -24.62
C LEU A 364 -4.09 -4.20 -24.34
N MET A 365 -4.66 -5.39 -24.25
CA MET A 365 -3.89 -6.63 -24.02
C MET A 365 -3.08 -7.08 -25.25
N SER A 366 -3.26 -6.44 -26.40
CA SER A 366 -2.42 -6.62 -27.59
C SER A 366 -1.26 -5.62 -27.63
N ALA A 367 -1.33 -4.53 -26.86
CA ALA A 367 -0.34 -3.46 -26.80
C ALA A 367 0.67 -3.67 -25.65
N VAL A 368 1.08 -4.92 -25.43
CA VAL A 368 1.96 -5.34 -24.35
C VAL A 368 3.41 -5.14 -24.76
N GLN A 369 4.22 -4.64 -23.83
CA GLN A 369 5.65 -4.47 -23.97
C GLN A 369 6.37 -5.47 -23.07
N ASP A 370 7.34 -6.18 -23.63
CA ASP A 370 8.29 -6.94 -22.84
C ASP A 370 9.20 -5.98 -22.08
N LEU A 371 9.41 -6.24 -20.79
CA LEU A 371 10.22 -5.39 -19.91
C LEU A 371 11.34 -6.22 -19.29
N ASP A 372 12.57 -5.95 -19.70
CA ASP A 372 13.78 -6.72 -19.39
C ASP A 372 14.81 -5.96 -18.54
N PHE A 373 14.46 -4.75 -18.09
CA PHE A 373 15.31 -3.90 -17.24
C PHE A 373 15.67 -4.54 -15.89
N LEU A 374 14.95 -5.60 -15.48
CA LEU A 374 15.36 -6.49 -14.41
C LEU A 374 15.52 -7.94 -14.94
N PRO A 375 16.75 -8.40 -15.22
CA PRO A 375 16.98 -9.73 -15.77
C PRO A 375 16.43 -10.90 -14.93
N GLY A 376 16.27 -10.70 -13.61
CA GLY A 376 15.72 -11.71 -12.70
C GLY A 376 14.19 -11.83 -12.71
N PHE A 377 13.48 -10.90 -13.38
CA PHE A 377 12.02 -10.88 -13.42
C PHE A 377 11.51 -11.00 -14.85
N ALA A 378 10.58 -11.93 -15.07
CA ALA A 378 9.87 -12.05 -16.33
C ALA A 378 8.70 -11.05 -16.34
N LEU A 379 8.97 -9.78 -16.62
CA LEU A 379 7.96 -8.71 -16.63
C LEU A 379 7.42 -8.41 -18.03
N GLU A 380 6.15 -8.05 -18.07
CA GLU A 380 5.47 -7.42 -19.20
C GLU A 380 4.71 -6.20 -18.69
N GLY A 381 4.46 -5.23 -19.55
CA GLY A 381 3.70 -4.04 -19.19
C GLY A 381 2.79 -3.55 -20.28
N PHE A 382 1.68 -2.93 -19.89
CA PHE A 382 0.74 -2.28 -20.78
C PHE A 382 0.43 -0.85 -20.30
N PRO A 383 0.20 0.11 -21.21
CA PRO A 383 -0.09 1.50 -20.85
C PRO A 383 -1.34 1.67 -19.97
N ASN A 384 -1.33 2.66 -19.07
CA ASN A 384 -2.46 3.03 -18.24
C ASN A 384 -3.28 4.14 -18.93
N ARG A 385 -4.61 3.97 -18.94
CA ARG A 385 -5.65 4.99 -19.24
C ARG A 385 -5.13 6.20 -20.03
N ASP A 386 -5.07 7.39 -19.45
CA ASP A 386 -4.56 8.57 -20.13
C ASP A 386 -3.30 9.07 -19.42
N SER A 387 -2.16 8.91 -20.08
CA SER A 387 -0.87 9.45 -19.66
C SER A 387 -0.65 10.88 -20.16
N THR A 388 -1.42 11.36 -21.14
CA THR A 388 -1.20 12.68 -21.76
C THR A 388 -1.49 13.83 -20.80
N ILE A 389 -2.42 13.64 -19.86
CA ILE A 389 -2.76 14.62 -18.82
C ILE A 389 -1.57 14.98 -17.93
N TYR A 390 -0.62 14.07 -17.72
CA TYR A 390 0.52 14.29 -16.83
C TYR A 390 1.52 15.28 -17.40
N LYS A 391 1.46 15.54 -18.72
CA LYS A 391 2.26 16.59 -19.33
C LYS A 391 1.94 17.94 -18.68
N ASP A 392 0.66 18.25 -18.52
CA ASP A 392 0.22 19.52 -17.95
C ASP A 392 0.27 19.49 -16.41
N LEU A 393 -0.20 18.40 -15.80
CA LEU A 393 -0.23 18.27 -14.32
C LEU A 393 1.17 18.37 -13.70
N TYR A 394 2.21 17.84 -14.34
CA TYR A 394 3.58 17.90 -13.84
C TYR A 394 4.40 19.08 -14.41
N GLY A 395 3.78 19.93 -15.24
CA GLY A 395 4.46 21.06 -15.88
C GLY A 395 5.59 20.64 -16.81
N LEU A 396 5.42 19.55 -17.55
CA LEU A 396 6.41 18.97 -18.45
C LEU A 396 6.35 19.64 -19.84
N SER A 397 7.20 20.66 -20.04
CA SER A 397 7.36 21.30 -21.35
C SER A 397 8.29 20.52 -22.27
N ASN A 398 7.93 20.36 -23.55
CA ASN A 398 8.79 19.77 -24.61
C ASN A 398 9.20 18.30 -24.42
N VAL A 399 8.47 17.53 -23.61
CA VAL A 399 8.68 16.08 -23.49
C VAL A 399 8.34 15.32 -24.76
N ASN A 400 9.20 14.36 -25.10
CA ASN A 400 9.06 13.46 -26.23
C ASN A 400 8.11 12.29 -25.90
N THR A 401 8.26 11.71 -24.72
CA THR A 401 7.50 10.53 -24.30
C THR A 401 6.95 10.75 -22.90
N VAL A 402 5.67 10.46 -22.71
CA VAL A 402 4.98 10.49 -21.41
C VAL A 402 4.11 9.25 -21.35
N LEU A 403 4.55 8.26 -20.59
CA LEU A 403 3.88 6.97 -20.45
C LEU A 403 3.82 6.58 -18.98
N ARG A 404 2.62 6.33 -18.48
CA ARG A 404 2.40 5.58 -17.24
C ARG A 404 1.83 4.22 -17.62
N GLY A 405 2.25 3.16 -16.96
CA GLY A 405 1.84 1.80 -17.32
C GLY A 405 1.83 0.83 -16.14
N THR A 406 1.13 -0.27 -16.34
CA THR A 406 0.99 -1.35 -15.38
C THR A 406 1.98 -2.47 -15.67
N LEU A 407 2.67 -2.96 -14.64
CA LEU A 407 3.54 -4.14 -14.67
C LEU A 407 2.78 -5.41 -14.32
N ARG A 408 3.07 -6.49 -15.03
CA ARG A 408 2.62 -7.86 -14.75
C ARG A 408 3.75 -8.86 -14.99
N PHE A 409 3.58 -10.08 -14.47
CA PHE A 409 4.43 -11.19 -14.90
C PHE A 409 4.01 -11.67 -16.28
N LYS A 410 5.01 -12.05 -17.10
CA LYS A 410 4.81 -12.52 -18.47
C LYS A 410 3.76 -13.62 -18.57
N GLY A 411 2.75 -13.42 -19.42
CA GLY A 411 1.64 -14.36 -19.66
C GLY A 411 0.33 -13.98 -18.98
N PHE A 412 0.31 -12.97 -18.10
CA PHE A 412 -0.91 -12.41 -17.55
C PHE A 412 -1.81 -11.86 -18.67
N CYS A 413 -1.27 -11.01 -19.53
CA CYS A 413 -2.01 -10.33 -20.59
C CYS A 413 -2.60 -11.33 -21.60
N ASN A 414 -1.83 -12.36 -21.98
CA ASN A 414 -2.31 -13.45 -22.84
C ASN A 414 -3.51 -14.19 -22.22
N THR A 415 -3.45 -14.45 -20.91
CA THR A 415 -4.52 -15.14 -20.19
C THR A 415 -5.77 -14.26 -20.12
N ILE A 416 -5.61 -12.98 -19.81
CA ILE A 416 -6.73 -12.02 -19.80
C ILE A 416 -7.34 -11.88 -21.18
N GLN A 417 -6.54 -11.77 -22.24
CA GLN A 417 -7.02 -11.65 -23.61
C GLN A 417 -7.90 -12.86 -23.99
N ALA A 418 -7.52 -14.07 -23.59
CA ALA A 418 -8.36 -15.25 -23.78
C ALA A 418 -9.71 -15.14 -23.03
N LEU A 419 -9.71 -14.65 -21.78
CA LEU A 419 -10.96 -14.40 -21.03
C LEU A 419 -11.84 -13.33 -21.68
N GLN A 420 -11.23 -12.30 -22.29
CA GLN A 420 -11.93 -11.27 -23.05
C GLN A 420 -12.59 -11.87 -24.31
N PHE A 421 -11.88 -12.71 -25.07
CA PHE A 421 -12.45 -13.39 -26.24
C PHE A 421 -13.61 -14.34 -25.88
N LEU A 422 -13.59 -14.94 -24.69
CA LEU A 422 -14.68 -15.77 -24.19
C LEU A 422 -15.87 -14.96 -23.63
N GLY A 423 -15.78 -13.62 -23.59
CA GLY A 423 -16.82 -12.76 -23.02
C GLY A 423 -16.94 -12.83 -21.50
N LEU A 424 -15.97 -13.44 -20.80
CA LEU A 424 -16.03 -13.66 -19.35
C LEU A 424 -15.73 -12.40 -18.51
N THR A 425 -15.37 -11.31 -19.17
CA THR A 425 -15.03 -10.03 -18.53
C THR A 425 -16.01 -8.91 -18.89
N ASP A 426 -17.13 -9.22 -19.57
CA ASP A 426 -18.15 -8.23 -19.92
C ASP A 426 -18.75 -7.60 -18.63
N PRO A 427 -18.69 -6.27 -18.45
CA PRO A 427 -19.28 -5.61 -17.29
C PRO A 427 -20.81 -5.60 -17.30
N ASN A 428 -21.45 -5.87 -18.45
CA ASN A 428 -22.89 -5.78 -18.59
C ASN A 428 -23.59 -7.00 -17.97
N PRO A 429 -24.77 -6.83 -17.37
CA PRO A 429 -25.55 -7.95 -16.87
C PRO A 429 -25.86 -8.96 -17.98
N HIS A 430 -25.48 -10.21 -17.78
CA HIS A 430 -25.85 -11.30 -18.68
C HIS A 430 -27.17 -11.94 -18.21
N PRO A 431 -28.16 -12.18 -19.09
CA PRO A 431 -29.46 -12.75 -18.70
C PRO A 431 -29.35 -14.07 -17.92
N SER A 432 -28.41 -14.94 -18.30
CA SER A 432 -28.17 -16.22 -17.60
C SER A 432 -27.55 -16.08 -16.20
N LEU A 433 -27.05 -14.90 -15.83
CA LEU A 433 -26.48 -14.59 -14.51
C LEU A 433 -27.43 -13.78 -13.64
N HIS A 434 -28.70 -13.68 -14.02
CA HIS A 434 -29.69 -12.95 -13.24
C HIS A 434 -29.87 -13.60 -11.85
N PRO A 435 -29.93 -12.83 -10.73
CA PRO A 435 -30.02 -13.39 -9.38
C PRO A 435 -31.25 -14.30 -9.14
N ASN A 436 -32.33 -14.05 -9.88
CA ASN A 436 -33.56 -14.85 -9.83
C ASN A 436 -33.63 -15.89 -10.98
N GLY A 437 -32.52 -16.15 -11.66
CA GLY A 437 -32.42 -17.15 -12.73
C GLY A 437 -32.30 -18.59 -12.19
N PRO A 438 -32.37 -19.60 -13.06
CA PRO A 438 -32.08 -20.98 -12.67
C PRO A 438 -30.61 -21.13 -12.29
N ASP A 439 -30.31 -22.09 -11.40
CA ASP A 439 -28.94 -22.44 -11.06
C ASP A 439 -28.17 -22.87 -12.32
N ILE A 440 -27.01 -22.23 -12.55
CA ILE A 440 -26.11 -22.58 -13.63
C ILE A 440 -24.79 -23.11 -13.08
N THR A 441 -24.06 -23.87 -13.91
CA THR A 441 -22.72 -24.38 -13.57
C THR A 441 -21.69 -23.86 -14.56
N TRP A 442 -20.44 -23.72 -14.11
CA TRP A 442 -19.29 -23.42 -14.98
C TRP A 442 -18.98 -24.51 -16.01
N VAL A 443 -19.59 -25.69 -15.86
CA VAL A 443 -19.41 -26.80 -16.81
C VAL A 443 -20.23 -26.50 -18.06
N CYS A 444 -19.57 -26.06 -19.12
CA CYS A 444 -20.10 -26.25 -20.47
C CYS A 444 -20.25 -27.76 -20.69
N LYS A 445 -21.47 -28.28 -20.56
CA LYS A 445 -21.81 -29.59 -21.12
C LYS A 445 -21.66 -29.47 -22.64
N HIS A 446 -20.46 -29.76 -23.11
CA HIS A 446 -20.20 -30.04 -24.50
C HIS A 446 -20.86 -31.39 -24.81
N ASP A 447 -22.12 -31.36 -25.24
CA ASP A 447 -22.63 -32.41 -26.10
C ASP A 447 -21.93 -32.25 -27.46
N ILE A 448 -20.65 -32.67 -27.50
CA ILE A 448 -19.96 -32.97 -28.75
C ILE A 448 -20.63 -34.23 -29.27
N TYR A 449 -21.65 -34.04 -30.11
CA TYR A 449 -22.01 -35.06 -31.08
C TYR A 449 -20.85 -35.15 -32.07
N ILE A 450 -20.09 -36.25 -31.95
CA ILE A 450 -19.05 -36.68 -32.89
C ILE A 450 -19.66 -36.90 -34.27
#